data_AF-T2J523-F1
#
_entry.id   AF-T2J523-F1
#
_cell.length_a   1.000
_cell.length_b   1.000
_cell.length_c   1.000
_cell.angle_alpha   90.00
_cell.angle_beta   90.00
_cell.angle_gamma   90.00
#
_symmetry.space_group_name_H-M   'P 1'
#
loop_
_entity.id
_entity.type
_entity.pdbx_description
1 polymer ?
#
loop_
_entity_poly.entity_id
_entity_poly.type
_entity_poly.pdbx_seq_one_letter_code
_entity_poly.pdbx_strand_id
1 'polypeptide(L)'
;MAKLSPESLTKIFSLQRRLIELIAEIKITEFNLFEQYGETEETLPELEQMQNCLERLTNPYSRLYTLTLRIAEYYPIAPSAILELLDETIEQAEISVDVVEASLSETKKNWGLS
;
A
#
# COMPACT_ATOMS: atom_id res chain seq x y z
N MET A 1 18.15 21.21 2.90
CA MET A 1 17.08 22.02 2.27
C MET A 1 15.78 21.74 3.01
N ALA A 2 15.00 22.77 3.38
CA ALA A 2 13.73 22.61 4.11
C ALA A 2 12.70 21.71 3.43
N LYS A 3 12.85 21.51 2.12
CA LYS A 3 11.86 20.94 1.22
C LYS A 3 12.43 19.73 0.50
N LEU A 4 11.65 18.65 0.42
CA LEU A 4 11.94 17.50 -0.43
C LEU A 4 12.14 17.93 -1.89
N SER A 5 13.00 17.21 -2.61
CA SER A 5 13.20 17.48 -4.03
C SER A 5 11.92 17.17 -4.83
N PRO A 6 11.71 17.80 -6.00
CA PRO A 6 10.60 17.44 -6.88
C PRO A 6 10.58 15.95 -7.25
N GLU A 7 11.75 15.36 -7.48
CA GLU A 7 11.90 13.92 -7.77
C GLU A 7 11.42 13.05 -6.60
N SER A 8 11.83 13.39 -5.38
CA SER A 8 11.38 12.68 -4.16
C SER A 8 9.86 12.76 -4.00
N LEU A 9 9.27 13.94 -4.22
CA LEU A 9 7.80 14.11 -4.16
C LEU A 9 7.09 13.28 -5.23
N THR A 10 7.59 13.27 -6.47
CA THR A 10 7.04 12.44 -7.54
C THR A 10 7.10 10.96 -7.16
N LYS A 11 8.23 10.47 -6.65
CA LYS A 11 8.37 9.08 -6.21
C LYS A 11 7.33 8.73 -5.14
N ILE A 12 7.21 9.56 -4.10
CA ILE A 12 6.26 9.34 -3.00
C ILE A 12 4.82 9.33 -3.50
N PHE A 13 4.43 10.30 -4.34
CA PHE A 13 3.05 10.39 -4.83
C PHE A 13 2.70 9.25 -5.80
N SER A 14 3.64 8.81 -6.63
CA SER A 14 3.46 7.61 -7.44
C SER A 14 3.25 6.37 -6.58
N LEU A 15 4.01 6.22 -5.50
CA LEU A 15 3.88 5.10 -4.58
C LEU A 15 2.56 5.14 -3.79
N GLN A 16 2.17 6.32 -3.29
CA GLN A 16 0.86 6.52 -2.66
C GLN A 16 -0.30 6.15 -3.58
N ARG A 17 -0.22 6.57 -4.85
CA ARG A 17 -1.19 6.19 -5.87
C ARG A 17 -1.25 4.67 -6.04
N ARG A 18 -0.10 4.01 -6.18
CA ARG A 18 -0.02 2.55 -6.35
C ARG A 18 -0.64 1.81 -5.16
N LEU A 19 -0.36 2.25 -3.93
CA LEU A 19 -0.95 1.68 -2.72
C LEU A 19 -2.49 1.80 -2.72
N ILE A 20 -3.04 2.96 -3.09
CA ILE A 20 -4.50 3.15 -3.19
C ILE A 20 -5.11 2.24 -4.27
N GLU A 21 -4.48 2.18 -5.45
CA GLU A 21 -4.96 1.35 -6.56
C GLU A 21 -5.01 -0.14 -6.15
N LEU A 22 -3.98 -0.64 -5.47
CA LEU A 22 -3.98 -2.02 -4.96
C LEU A 22 -4.98 -2.25 -3.84
N ILE A 23 -5.16 -1.29 -2.92
CA ILE A 23 -6.22 -1.37 -1.90
C ILE A 23 -7.59 -1.54 -2.57
N ALA A 24 -7.87 -0.75 -3.60
CA ALA A 24 -9.12 -0.87 -4.36
C ALA A 24 -9.22 -2.23 -5.07
N GLU A 25 -8.13 -2.70 -5.70
CA GLU A 25 -8.10 -3.98 -6.40
C GLU A 25 -8.33 -5.18 -5.46
N ILE A 26 -7.81 -5.12 -4.23
CA ILE A 26 -8.10 -6.12 -3.19
C ILE A 26 -9.61 -6.15 -2.91
N LYS A 27 -10.24 -5.01 -2.64
CA LYS A 27 -11.69 -4.96 -2.34
C LYS A 27 -12.54 -5.45 -3.52
N ILE A 28 -12.13 -5.17 -4.75
CA ILE A 28 -12.79 -5.70 -5.95
C ILE A 28 -12.66 -7.22 -6.01
N THR A 29 -11.46 -7.75 -5.74
CA THR A 29 -11.21 -9.19 -5.81
C THR A 29 -11.94 -9.93 -4.67
N GLU A 30 -12.00 -9.36 -3.47
CA GLU A 30 -12.78 -9.86 -2.33
C GLU A 30 -14.26 -9.94 -2.67
N PHE A 31 -14.81 -8.87 -3.26
CA PHE A 31 -16.19 -8.83 -3.73
C PHE A 31 -16.46 -9.88 -4.81
N ASN A 32 -15.58 -9.99 -5.81
CA ASN A 32 -15.73 -10.97 -6.89
C ASN A 32 -15.66 -12.42 -6.37
N LEU A 33 -14.77 -12.70 -5.42
CA LEU A 33 -14.66 -14.00 -4.77
C LEU A 33 -15.98 -14.34 -4.06
N PHE A 34 -16.49 -13.40 -3.28
CA PHE A 34 -17.75 -13.58 -2.55
C PHE A 34 -18.96 -13.75 -3.49
N GLU A 35 -19.10 -12.93 -4.52
CA GLU A 35 -20.23 -13.01 -5.46
C GLU A 35 -20.25 -14.32 -6.25
N GLN A 36 -19.09 -14.86 -6.61
CA GLN A 36 -18.99 -16.07 -7.44
C GLN A 36 -19.03 -17.36 -6.62
N TYR A 37 -18.41 -17.37 -5.44
CA TYR A 37 -18.17 -18.59 -4.66
C TYR A 37 -18.84 -18.57 -3.28
N GLY A 38 -19.28 -17.40 -2.80
CA GLY A 38 -19.81 -17.21 -1.45
C GLY A 38 -18.71 -17.25 -0.38
N GLU A 39 -19.13 -17.18 0.87
CA GLU A 39 -18.25 -17.38 2.03
C GLU A 39 -18.34 -18.86 2.48
N THR A 40 -17.31 -19.63 2.14
CA THR A 40 -17.19 -21.06 2.42
C THR A 40 -15.87 -21.37 3.13
N GLU A 41 -15.72 -22.59 3.65
CA GLU A 41 -14.46 -23.04 4.26
C GLU A 41 -13.25 -22.91 3.31
N GLU A 42 -13.46 -23.03 2.00
CA GLU A 42 -12.39 -22.93 1.01
C GLU A 42 -12.00 -21.47 0.69
N THR A 43 -12.95 -20.53 0.76
CA THR A 43 -12.69 -19.11 0.46
C THR A 43 -12.24 -18.31 1.68
N LEU A 44 -12.52 -18.78 2.89
CA LEU A 44 -12.14 -18.11 4.14
C LEU A 44 -10.65 -17.74 4.23
N PRO A 45 -9.69 -18.64 3.91
CA PRO A 45 -8.26 -18.30 3.95
C PRO A 45 -7.87 -17.16 3.01
N GLU A 46 -8.52 -17.06 1.85
CA GLU A 46 -8.26 -16.02 0.85
C GLU A 46 -8.81 -14.67 1.32
N LEU A 47 -10.00 -14.65 1.93
CA LEU A 47 -10.58 -13.45 2.54
C LEU A 47 -9.70 -12.92 3.68
N GLU A 48 -9.16 -13.81 4.53
CA GLU A 48 -8.19 -13.45 5.56
C GLU A 48 -6.89 -12.91 4.96
N GLN A 49 -6.36 -13.54 3.90
CA GLN A 49 -5.18 -13.05 3.20
C GLN A 49 -5.40 -11.66 2.59
N MET A 50 -6.58 -11.39 2.03
CA MET A 50 -6.96 -10.07 1.52
C MET A 50 -6.99 -9.02 2.62
N GLN A 51 -7.57 -9.34 3.78
CA GLN A 51 -7.55 -8.44 4.93
C GLN A 51 -6.12 -8.13 5.38
N ASN A 52 -5.25 -9.13 5.45
CA ASN A 52 -3.83 -8.93 5.76
C ASN A 52 -3.12 -8.05 4.72
N CYS A 53 -3.45 -8.20 3.43
CA CYS A 53 -2.93 -7.35 2.35
C CYS A 53 -3.38 -5.90 2.51
N LEU A 54 -4.65 -5.65 2.87
CA LEU A 54 -5.17 -4.30 3.12
C LEU A 54 -4.41 -3.61 4.25
N GLU A 55 -4.18 -4.32 5.36
CA GLU A 55 -3.42 -3.78 6.50
C GLU A 55 -1.98 -3.44 6.12
N ARG A 56 -1.34 -4.33 5.35
CA ARG A 56 0.03 -4.17 4.84
C ARG A 56 0.19 -2.97 3.90
N LEU A 57 -0.84 -2.56 3.16
CA LEU A 57 -0.81 -1.37 2.29
C LEU A 57 -1.25 -0.09 3.02
N THR A 58 -2.23 -0.17 3.91
CA THR A 58 -2.82 1.01 4.57
C THR A 58 -1.83 1.71 5.49
N ASN A 59 -0.99 0.92 6.17
CA ASN A 59 0.02 1.45 7.09
C ASN A 59 1.07 2.32 6.37
N PRO A 60 1.82 1.81 5.36
CA PRO A 60 2.78 2.64 4.63
C PRO A 60 2.13 3.83 3.93
N TYR A 61 0.91 3.68 3.38
CA TYR A 61 0.19 4.80 2.76
C TYR A 61 -0.01 5.97 3.74
N SER A 62 -0.59 5.65 4.91
CA SER A 62 -0.89 6.65 5.94
C SER A 62 0.37 7.34 6.47
N ARG A 63 1.46 6.56 6.61
CA ARG A 63 2.76 7.08 7.04
C ARG A 63 3.40 7.98 5.99
N LEU A 64 3.42 7.56 4.72
CA LEU A 64 3.95 8.38 3.61
C LEU A 64 3.22 9.72 3.54
N TYR A 65 1.88 9.70 3.59
CA TYR A 65 1.07 10.92 3.60
C TYR A 65 1.44 11.84 4.76
N THR A 66 1.48 11.30 5.98
CA THR A 66 1.75 12.07 7.19
C THR A 66 3.15 12.66 7.21
N LEU A 67 4.17 11.86 6.87
CA LEU A 67 5.57 12.30 6.87
C LEU A 67 5.82 13.36 5.80
N THR A 68 5.27 13.17 4.59
CA THR A 68 5.41 14.13 3.50
C THR A 68 4.84 15.50 3.88
N LEU A 69 3.64 15.52 4.48
CA LEU A 69 3.02 16.75 4.96
C LEU A 69 3.86 17.42 6.05
N ARG A 70 4.27 16.66 7.08
CA ARG A 70 5.10 17.19 8.18
C ARG A 70 6.41 17.77 7.68
N ILE A 71 7.09 17.10 6.75
CA ILE A 71 8.35 17.59 6.16
C ILE A 71 8.13 18.93 5.45
N ALA A 72 7.00 19.09 4.74
CA ALA A 72 6.68 20.35 4.07
C ALA A 72 6.43 21.52 5.04
N GLU A 73 6.03 21.23 6.28
CA GLU A 73 5.78 22.24 7.32
C GLU A 73 7.05 22.64 8.09
N TYR A 74 8.16 21.92 7.95
CA TYR A 74 9.41 22.26 8.62
C TYR A 74 10.13 23.46 7.98
N TYR A 75 10.58 24.38 8.83
CA TYR A 75 11.45 25.49 8.44
C TYR A 75 12.51 25.75 9.53
N PRO A 76 13.80 25.99 9.19
CA PRO A 76 14.37 26.01 7.83
C PRO A 76 14.84 24.64 7.32
N ILE A 77 14.84 23.60 8.15
CA ILE A 77 15.32 22.25 7.80
C ILE A 77 14.50 21.21 8.57
N ALA A 78 14.05 20.15 7.89
CA ALA A 78 13.40 19.01 8.54
C ALA A 78 14.43 18.19 9.34
N PRO A 79 14.08 17.68 10.55
CA PRO A 79 14.95 16.80 11.32
C PRO A 79 15.39 15.56 10.53
N SER A 80 16.67 15.16 10.65
CA SER A 80 17.21 13.99 9.95
C SER A 80 16.42 12.72 10.24
N ALA A 81 16.01 12.52 11.51
CA ALA A 81 15.19 11.39 11.92
C ALA A 81 13.85 11.29 11.16
N ILE A 82 13.26 12.42 10.76
CA ILE A 82 11.99 12.40 9.99
C ILE A 82 12.25 12.05 8.53
N LEU A 83 13.41 12.45 7.99
CA LEU A 83 13.83 12.06 6.64
C LEU A 83 14.18 10.57 6.59
N GLU A 84 14.89 10.05 7.60
CA GLU A 84 15.20 8.62 7.75
C GLU A 84 13.91 7.79 7.85
N LEU A 85 12.94 8.23 8.67
CA LEU A 85 11.63 7.57 8.74
C LEU A 85 10.85 7.60 7.42
N LEU A 86 11.02 8.66 6.61
CA LEU A 86 10.42 8.73 5.28
C LEU A 86 11.05 7.70 4.35
N ASP A 87 12.38 7.61 4.32
CA ASP A 87 13.11 6.67 3.49
C ASP A 87 12.77 5.21 3.85
N GLU A 88 12.74 4.87 5.14
CA GLU A 88 12.30 3.56 5.63
C GLU A 88 10.84 3.25 5.22
N THR A 89 9.97 4.25 5.28
CA THR A 89 8.56 4.06 4.92
C THR A 89 8.41 3.86 3.39
N ILE A 90 9.24 4.51 2.57
CA ILE A 90 9.28 4.28 1.12
C ILE A 90 9.70 2.84 0.83
N GLU A 91 10.76 2.34 1.46
CA GLU A 91 11.22 0.95 1.28
C GLU A 91 10.14 -0.05 1.71
N GLN A 92 9.51 0.17 2.87
CA GLN A 92 8.41 -0.68 3.33
C GLN A 92 7.22 -0.66 2.37
N ALA A 93 6.88 0.50 1.82
CA ALA A 93 5.80 0.65 0.86
C ALA A 93 6.09 -0.11 -0.45
N GLU A 94 7.33 -0.03 -0.96
CA GLU A 94 7.76 -0.79 -2.14
C GLU A 94 7.66 -2.31 -1.91
N ILE A 95 8.19 -2.81 -0.78
CA ILE A 95 8.09 -4.23 -0.41
C ILE A 95 6.63 -4.67 -0.26
N SER A 96 5.80 -3.84 0.38
CA SER A 96 4.37 -4.13 0.54
C SER A 96 3.64 -4.24 -0.80
N VAL A 97 3.95 -3.35 -1.75
CA VAL A 97 3.41 -3.41 -3.12
C VAL A 97 3.75 -4.76 -3.76
N ASP A 98 5.03 -5.14 -3.78
CA ASP A 98 5.48 -6.37 -4.45
C ASP A 98 4.83 -7.63 -3.86
N VAL A 99 4.80 -7.73 -2.52
CA VAL A 99 4.21 -8.87 -1.81
C VAL A 99 2.71 -8.99 -2.07
N VAL A 100 2.00 -7.87 -2.07
CA VAL A 100 0.56 -7.85 -2.23
C VAL A 100 0.16 -8.09 -3.69
N GLU A 101 0.91 -7.56 -4.65
CA GLU A 101 0.70 -7.86 -6.07
C GLU A 101 0.84 -9.35 -6.36
N ALA A 102 1.87 -9.99 -5.81
CA ALA A 102 2.06 -11.43 -5.94
C ALA A 102 0.89 -12.22 -5.33
N SER A 103 0.48 -11.86 -4.11
CA SER A 103 -0.64 -12.49 -3.40
C SER A 103 -1.96 -12.35 -4.17
N LEU A 104 -2.26 -11.14 -4.65
CA LEU A 104 -3.49 -10.86 -5.38
C LEU A 104 -3.52 -11.61 -6.72
N SER A 105 -2.39 -11.68 -7.42
CA SER A 105 -2.27 -12.43 -8.65
C SER A 105 -2.48 -13.93 -8.44
N GLU A 106 -1.95 -14.49 -7.33
CA GLU A 106 -2.16 -15.87 -6.94
C GLU A 106 -3.63 -16.17 -6.64
N THR A 107 -4.29 -15.39 -5.79
CA THR A 107 -5.72 -15.56 -5.49
C THR A 107 -6.56 -15.48 -6.76
N LYS A 108 -6.34 -14.46 -7.60
CA LYS A 108 -7.08 -14.33 -8.87
C LYS A 108 -6.91 -15.55 -9.77
N LYS A 109 -5.70 -16.10 -9.85
CA LYS A 109 -5.41 -17.29 -10.65
C LYS A 109 -6.07 -18.54 -10.07
N ASN A 110 -6.01 -18.73 -8.76
CA ASN A 110 -6.57 -19.90 -8.07
C ASN A 110 -8.09 -19.98 -8.25
N TRP A 111 -8.75 -18.83 -8.22
CA TRP A 111 -10.21 -18.70 -8.26
C TRP A 111 -10.75 -18.21 -9.61
N GLY A 112 -9.92 -18.13 -10.65
CA GLY A 112 -10.34 -17.71 -11.99
C GLY A 112 -10.97 -16.31 -12.06
N LEU A 113 -10.55 -15.39 -11.18
CA LEU A 113 -11.07 -14.03 -11.08
C LEU A 113 -10.32 -13.08 -12.03
N SER A 114 -11.01 -12.04 -12.50
CA SER A 114 -10.45 -10.94 -13.30
C SER A 114 -9.97 -9.78 -12.42
#